data_AF-A0A401LUT1-F1
#
_entry.id   AF-A0A401LUT1-F1
#
_cell.length_a   1.000
_cell.length_b   1.000
_cell.length_c   1.000
_cell.angle_alpha   90.00
_cell.angle_beta   90.00
_cell.angle_gamma   90.00
#
_symmetry.space_group_name_H-M   'P 1'
#
loop_
_entity.id
_entity.type
_entity.pdbx_description
1 polymer ?
#
loop_
_entity_poly.entity_id
_entity_poly.type
_entity_poly.pdbx_seq_one_letter_code
_entity_poly.pdbx_strand_id
1 'polypeptide(L)' 'MELFDVQITTDLGETIVIQVSASSPAEAEMTAISIVESGQAGTLGISVVDCFALK' A
#
# COMPACT_ATOMS: atom_id res chain seq x y z
N MET A 1 -9.41 4.10 -14.87
CA MET A 1 -9.09 3.89 -13.45
C MET A 1 -9.86 2.68 -12.97
N GLU A 2 -9.16 1.79 -12.28
CA GLU A 2 -9.69 0.57 -11.68
C GLU A 2 -9.28 0.56 -10.20
N LEU A 3 -9.96 -0.24 -9.39
CA LEU A 3 -9.60 -0.43 -7.99
C LEU A 3 -8.63 -1.60 -7.90
N PHE A 4 -7.56 -1.41 -7.14
CA PHE A 4 -6.56 -2.42 -6.81
C PHE A 4 -6.52 -2.61 -5.30
N ASP A 5 -6.44 -3.87 -4.88
CA ASP A 5 -6.17 -4.21 -3.49
C ASP A 5 -4.66 -4.35 -3.34
N VAL A 6 -4.04 -3.37 -2.68
CA VAL A 6 -2.59 -3.35 -2.47
C VAL A 6 -2.28 -3.93 -1.11
N GLN A 7 -1.61 -5.08 -1.09
CA GLN A 7 -1.13 -5.68 0.14
C GLN A 7 0.24 -5.11 0.48
N ILE A 8 0.40 -4.60 1.70
CA ILE A 8 1.64 -4.02 2.20
C ILE A 8 2.06 -4.72 3.47
N THR A 9 3.36 -5.01 3.58
CA THR A 9 4.01 -5.43 4.82
C THR A 9 4.93 -4.32 5.33
N THR A 10 4.75 -3.90 6.58
CA THR A 10 5.55 -2.86 7.23
C THR A 10 6.81 -3.41 7.90
N ASP A 11 7.70 -2.52 8.34
CA ASP A 11 8.91 -2.81 9.10
C ASP A 11 8.66 -3.46 10.47
N LEU A 12 7.46 -3.27 11.02
CA LEU A 12 7.02 -3.93 12.25
C LEU A 12 6.34 -5.28 11.99
N GLY A 13 6.32 -5.73 10.72
CA GLY A 13 5.70 -7.00 10.32
C GLY A 13 4.17 -6.95 10.28
N GLU A 14 3.57 -5.75 10.27
CA GLU A 14 2.12 -5.61 10.08
C GLU A 14 1.80 -5.83 8.60
N THR A 15 0.76 -6.60 8.30
CA THR A 15 0.23 -6.73 6.95
C THR A 15 -1.11 -6.03 6.87
N ILE A 16 -1.22 -5.09 5.93
CA ILE A 16 -2.46 -4.35 5.66
C ILE A 16 -2.82 -4.43 4.18
N VAL A 17 -4.09 -4.15 3.89
CA VAL A 17 -4.60 -4.03 2.53
C VAL A 17 -5.17 -2.64 2.36
N ILE A 18 -4.67 -1.92 1.35
CA ILE A 18 -5.15 -0.59 0.98
C ILE A 18 -5.79 -0.69 -0.39
N GLN A 19 -7.06 -0.27 -0.48
CA GLN A 19 -7.76 -0.19 -1.76
C GLN A 19 -7.42 1.14 -2.45
N VAL A 20 -6.81 1.07 -3.62
CA VAL A 20 -6.35 2.25 -4.37
C VAL A 20 -6.99 2.30 -5.75
N SER A 21 -7.53 3.47 -6.12
CA SER A 21 -7.99 3.75 -7.48
C SER A 21 -6.83 4.25 -8.34
N ALA A 22 -6.40 3.45 -9.32
CA ALA A 22 -5.24 3.77 -10.17
C ALA A 22 -5.47 3.34 -11.62
N SER A 23 -4.55 3.71 -12.52
CA SER A 23 -4.58 3.31 -13.93
C SER A 23 -3.70 2.09 -14.21
N SER A 24 -2.83 1.71 -13.28
CA SER A 24 -1.98 0.52 -13.37
C SER A 24 -1.61 -0.03 -11.98
N PRO A 25 -1.23 -1.32 -11.86
CA PRO A 25 -0.75 -1.89 -10.61
C PRO A 25 0.44 -1.12 -9.99
N ALA A 26 1.40 -0.71 -10.82
CA ALA A 26 2.58 0.04 -10.35
C ALA A 26 2.22 1.41 -9.77
N GLU A 27 1.23 2.09 -10.35
CA GLU A 27 0.70 3.36 -9.80
C GLU A 27 -0.04 3.12 -8.48
N ALA A 28 -0.79 2.02 -8.37
CA ALA A 28 -1.47 1.64 -7.13
C ALA A 28 -0.47 1.37 -6.00
N GLU A 29 0.59 0.60 -6.27
CA GLU A 29 1.67 0.30 -5.32
C GLU A 29 2.37 1.58 -4.85
N MET A 30 2.75 2.46 -5.77
CA MET A 30 3.41 3.73 -5.43
C MET A 30 2.52 4.62 -4.55
N THR A 31 1.22 4.68 -4.87
CA THR A 31 0.25 5.44 -4.08
C THR A 31 0.09 4.85 -2.68
N ALA A 32 -0.03 3.52 -2.57
CA ALA A 32 -0.20 2.83 -1.30
C ALA A 32 1.05 2.96 -0.42
N ILE A 33 2.25 2.87 -0.99
CA ILE A 33 3.52 3.14 -0.29
C ILE A 33 3.50 4.56 0.29
N SER A 34 3.14 5.56 -0.52
CA SER A 34 3.07 6.94 -0.06
C SER A 34 2.07 7.14 1.09
N ILE A 35 0.95 6.40 1.12
CA ILE A 35 -0.04 6.46 2.20
C ILE A 35 0.54 5.90 3.50
N VAL A 36 1.28 4.78 3.44
CA VAL A 36 1.92 4.18 4.61
C VAL A 36 3.05 5.04 5.14
N GLU A 37 3.96 5.46 4.27
CA GLU A 37 5.14 6.25 4.65
C GLU A 37 4.80 7.67 5.15
N SER A 38 3.63 8.19 4.78
CA SER A 38 3.09 9.44 5.32
C SER A 38 2.30 9.28 6.63
N GLY A 39 2.20 8.04 7.16
CA GLY A 39 1.45 7.74 8.38
C GLY A 39 -0.07 7.83 8.23
N GLN A 40 -0.59 7.82 6.99
CA GLN A 40 -2.01 7.93 6.69
C GLN A 40 -2.72 6.58 6.66
N ALA A 41 -1.97 5.47 6.68
CA ALA A 41 -2.51 4.11 6.67
C ALA A 41 -3.06 3.64 8.03
N GLY A 42 -2.83 4.40 9.12
CA GLY A 42 -3.27 4.00 10.47
C GLY A 42 -2.51 2.80 11.06
N THR A 43 -1.35 2.44 10.49
CA THR A 43 -0.41 1.44 11.00
C THR A 43 0.60 2.04 11.97
N LEU A 44 1.24 1.19 12.79
CA LEU A 44 2.36 1.61 13.63
C LEU A 44 3.66 1.69 12.82
N GLY A 45 3.87 0.73 11.92
CA GLY A 45 4.97 0.71 10.98
C GLY A 45 4.76 1.74 9.87
N ILE A 46 5.83 2.47 9.56
CA ILE A 46 5.83 3.54 8.55
C ILE A 46 6.75 3.21 7.37
N SER A 47 7.59 2.19 7.47
CA SER A 47 8.46 1.79 6.35
C SER A 47 7.87 0.56 5.67
N VAL A 48 7.76 0.62 4.34
CA VAL A 48 7.26 -0.49 3.54
C VAL A 48 8.40 -1.46 3.23
N VAL A 49 8.23 -2.72 3.62
CA VAL A 49 9.19 -3.80 3.36
C VAL A 49 8.82 -4.59 2.13
N ASP A 50 7.52 -4.82 1.92
CA ASP A 50 6.97 -5.51 0.75
C ASP A 50 5.64 -4.91 0.34
N CYS A 51 5.36 -4.88 -0.97
CA CYS A 51 4.18 -4.26 -1.56
C CYS A 51 3.87 -4.90 -2.91
N PHE A 52 2.62 -5.32 -3.11
CA PHE A 52 2.15 -5.78 -4.42
C PHE A 52 0.66 -5.52 -4.60
N ALA A 53 0.29 -5.09 -5.80
CA ALA A 53 -1.10 -4.85 -6.18
C ALA A 53 -1.77 -6.11 -6.75
N LEU A 54 -2.95 -6.42 -6.21
CA LEU A 54 -3.87 -7.43 -6.71
C LEU A 54 -5.06 -6.77 -7.40
N LYS A 55 -5.61 -7.44 -8.42
CA LYS A 55 -6.78 -7.00 -9.18
C LYS A 55 -7.94 -7.97 -8.97
#